data_AF-A0A2M9Z7Z6-F1
#
_entry.id   AF-A0A2M9Z7Z6-F1
#
_cell.length_a   1.000
_cell.length_b   1.000
_cell.length_c   1.000
_cell.angle_alpha   90.00
_cell.angle_beta   90.00
_cell.angle_gamma   90.00
#
_symmetry.space_group_name_H-M   'P 1'
#
loop_
_entity.id
_entity.type
_entity.pdbx_description
1 polymer ?
#
loop_
_entity_poly.entity_id
_entity_poly.type
_entity_poly.pdbx_seq_one_letter_code
_entity_poly.pdbx_strand_id
1 'polypeptide(L)'
;MLRSYILRLNRSILLIGSIGLFFLSCGSQQGSANKDLLLALAASGQNDKIGESLSSAFDSVSSSMEGLSGEGASVALYGEESGLTERFASSLQRFWLKGPDTGLEAYDFSFNCWGGGDYQRQVVSTGATNYDFIDYVIDHSRSPSSSFYASKTFDHCRFLPFTSWVIDGKTENIWSGLSSSQPFVQSGSSLQIGVDRTLENSSRGRKIQVTGTGAALSYGAGSPSTQQAYSLTWTGVSSGISFYSQDVSVLRVGYSGADLVYSHSVTSPSSLQYGVDRSSSNPLSWYRLWGGGSLQVVHTGAENFTLVTTVDSPVKWKYVDCLPSSGQVSFTLSGDLTGTGVVNFQNGVGNYSYTYTDADGNSKSSSGSVDFSSCGVPLVVL
;
A
#
# COMPACT_ATOMS: atom_id res chain seq x y z
N MET A 1 34.99 22.85 -4.87
CA MET A 1 35.16 22.12 -6.16
C MET A 1 35.96 20.85 -5.89
N LEU A 2 35.29 19.73 -5.63
CA LEU A 2 35.84 18.39 -5.85
C LEU A 2 34.64 17.45 -5.98
N ARG A 3 34.01 17.51 -7.16
CA ARG A 3 33.06 16.49 -7.64
C ARG A 3 33.88 15.25 -8.03
N SER A 4 33.27 14.07 -7.88
CA SER A 4 33.71 12.78 -8.44
C SER A 4 34.48 11.84 -7.48
N TYR A 5 33.78 11.29 -6.49
CA TYR A 5 34.03 9.91 -6.06
C TYR A 5 32.71 9.15 -6.10
N ILE A 6 32.28 8.87 -7.33
CA ILE A 6 31.31 7.81 -7.61
C ILE A 6 31.98 6.52 -7.13
N LEU A 7 31.40 5.92 -6.10
CA LEU A 7 31.57 4.52 -5.74
C LEU A 7 31.29 3.67 -6.98
N ARG A 8 32.35 3.38 -7.74
CA ARG A 8 32.43 2.22 -8.61
C ARG A 8 32.51 0.99 -7.70
N LEU A 9 31.38 0.61 -7.09
CA LEU A 9 31.22 -0.79 -6.70
C LEU A 9 31.04 -1.58 -8.00
N ASN A 10 31.90 -2.58 -8.16
CA ASN A 10 32.06 -3.38 -9.36
C ASN A 10 30.72 -3.86 -9.92
N ARG A 11 30.49 -3.48 -11.18
CA ARG A 11 29.65 -4.22 -12.11
C ARG A 11 30.20 -5.64 -12.25
N SER A 12 29.28 -6.61 -12.29
CA SER A 12 29.50 -8.03 -12.61
C SER A 12 29.90 -8.91 -11.42
N ILE A 13 29.12 -10.00 -11.25
CA ILE A 13 29.30 -11.15 -10.34
C ILE A 13 28.57 -11.02 -8.98
N LEU A 14 27.25 -11.28 -9.00
CA LEU A 14 26.49 -12.15 -8.06
C LEU A 14 24.98 -11.91 -8.17
N LEU A 15 24.37 -12.24 -9.32
CA LEU A 15 22.97 -12.66 -9.41
C LEU A 15 22.73 -13.47 -10.70
N ILE A 16 23.67 -14.36 -11.04
CA ILE A 16 23.54 -15.32 -12.17
C ILE A 16 23.04 -16.69 -11.67
N GLY A 17 22.76 -16.85 -10.37
CA GLY A 17 22.43 -18.15 -9.77
C GLY A 17 20.95 -18.59 -9.81
N SER A 18 20.00 -17.74 -10.17
CA SER A 18 18.56 -18.03 -9.95
C SER A 18 17.67 -17.99 -11.20
N ILE A 19 18.22 -17.78 -12.39
CA ILE A 19 17.47 -17.86 -13.67
C ILE A 19 17.51 -19.29 -14.26
N GLY A 20 18.33 -20.19 -13.71
CA GLY A 20 18.60 -21.53 -14.26
C GLY A 20 17.67 -22.68 -13.83
N LEU A 21 16.66 -22.47 -12.98
CA LEU A 21 15.81 -23.56 -12.46
C LEU A 21 14.34 -23.53 -12.94
N PHE A 22 14.00 -22.73 -13.95
CA PHE A 22 12.63 -22.65 -14.49
C PHE A 22 12.32 -23.62 -15.64
N PHE A 23 13.14 -24.65 -15.85
CA PHE A 23 12.81 -25.76 -16.73
C PHE A 23 12.70 -27.05 -15.90
N LEU A 24 11.62 -27.81 -16.15
CA LEU A 24 11.12 -29.05 -15.49
C LEU A 24 10.03 -28.72 -14.44
N SER A 25 8.73 -29.00 -14.62
CA SER A 25 8.08 -30.06 -15.39
C SER A 25 6.74 -29.58 -15.99
N CYS A 26 6.62 -29.78 -17.31
CA CYS A 26 5.35 -29.77 -18.01
C CYS A 26 4.70 -31.14 -17.80
N GLY A 27 3.56 -31.18 -17.12
CA GLY A 27 2.70 -32.36 -16.98
C GLY A 27 1.32 -32.01 -17.51
N SER A 28 1.00 -32.57 -18.67
CA SER A 28 -0.22 -32.36 -19.45
C SER A 28 -1.51 -32.61 -18.67
N GLN A 29 -2.41 -31.62 -18.64
CA GLN A 29 -3.84 -31.85 -18.77
C GLN A 29 -4.52 -30.64 -19.42
N GLN A 30 -5.35 -30.95 -20.41
CA GLN A 30 -6.02 -30.05 -21.33
C GLN A 30 -7.07 -29.16 -20.64
N GLY A 31 -7.19 -27.92 -21.10
CA GLY A 31 -8.38 -27.08 -20.87
C GLY A 31 -8.04 -25.61 -20.64
N SER A 32 -8.17 -24.80 -21.69
CA SER A 32 -8.19 -23.32 -21.72
C SER A 32 -8.53 -22.60 -20.40
N ALA A 33 -7.53 -22.32 -19.54
CA ALA A 33 -7.69 -21.56 -18.29
C ALA A 33 -6.65 -20.41 -18.13
N ASN A 34 -6.12 -19.88 -19.24
CA ASN A 34 -5.11 -18.81 -19.24
C ASN A 34 -5.68 -17.38 -19.46
N LYS A 35 -6.98 -17.23 -19.22
CA LYS A 35 -7.73 -15.97 -19.15
C LYS A 35 -8.44 -16.07 -17.80
N ASP A 36 -8.11 -15.35 -16.73
CA ASP A 36 -8.76 -14.06 -16.46
C ASP A 36 -8.37 -13.47 -15.09
N LEU A 37 -7.09 -13.48 -14.72
CA LEU A 37 -6.66 -13.05 -13.38
C LEU A 37 -6.92 -11.58 -13.02
N LEU A 38 -6.81 -10.71 -14.03
CA LEU A 38 -7.06 -9.26 -13.92
C LEU A 38 -8.41 -8.89 -14.56
N LEU A 39 -9.00 -9.83 -15.30
CA LEU A 39 -10.42 -9.78 -15.66
C LEU A 39 -11.25 -10.05 -14.39
N ALA A 40 -10.77 -10.87 -13.46
CA ALA A 40 -11.36 -11.08 -12.15
C ALA A 40 -11.36 -9.83 -11.28
N LEU A 41 -10.33 -8.95 -11.32
CA LEU A 41 -10.39 -7.64 -10.63
C LEU A 41 -11.51 -6.73 -11.18
N ALA A 42 -11.68 -6.69 -12.50
CA ALA A 42 -12.67 -5.85 -13.15
C ALA A 42 -14.09 -6.47 -13.15
N ALA A 43 -14.18 -7.82 -13.11
CA ALA A 43 -15.43 -8.56 -12.99
C ALA A 43 -15.88 -8.74 -11.52
N SER A 44 -14.94 -8.73 -10.57
CA SER A 44 -15.19 -8.72 -9.11
C SER A 44 -15.97 -7.50 -8.70
N GLY A 45 -15.59 -6.30 -9.19
CA GLY A 45 -16.33 -5.07 -8.93
C GLY A 45 -17.75 -5.08 -9.47
N GLN A 46 -18.01 -5.86 -10.52
CA GLN A 46 -19.36 -6.05 -11.05
C GLN A 46 -20.19 -7.06 -10.25
N ASN A 47 -19.58 -7.99 -9.52
CA ASN A 47 -20.28 -9.07 -8.81
C ASN A 47 -20.45 -8.81 -7.30
N ASP A 48 -19.49 -8.15 -6.63
CA ASP A 48 -19.56 -7.81 -5.20
C ASP A 48 -18.94 -6.42 -4.93
N LYS A 49 -19.72 -5.37 -5.23
CA LYS A 49 -19.35 -3.95 -5.01
C LYS A 49 -19.02 -3.64 -3.54
N ILE A 50 -19.67 -4.33 -2.60
CA ILE A 50 -19.43 -4.18 -1.16
C ILE A 50 -18.05 -4.77 -0.81
N GLY A 51 -17.74 -5.98 -1.32
CA GLY A 51 -16.42 -6.59 -1.21
C GLY A 51 -15.31 -5.72 -1.80
N GLU A 52 -15.55 -5.10 -2.95
CA GLU A 52 -14.62 -4.17 -3.60
C GLU A 52 -14.41 -2.88 -2.78
N SER A 53 -15.47 -2.37 -2.16
CA SER A 53 -15.39 -1.21 -1.26
C SER A 53 -14.63 -1.54 0.03
N LEU A 54 -14.85 -2.73 0.61
CA LEU A 54 -14.07 -3.24 1.74
C LEU A 54 -12.60 -3.37 1.39
N SER A 55 -12.30 -3.83 0.18
CA SER A 55 -10.95 -3.90 -0.34
C SER A 55 -10.26 -2.54 -0.37
N SER A 56 -10.94 -1.54 -0.90
CA SER A 56 -10.42 -0.18 -0.97
C SER A 56 -10.24 0.46 0.41
N ALA A 57 -11.09 0.11 1.38
CA ALA A 57 -10.89 0.50 2.78
C ALA A 57 -9.61 -0.15 3.34
N PHE A 58 -9.51 -1.48 3.25
CA PHE A 58 -8.41 -2.21 3.86
C PHE A 58 -7.07 -2.02 3.18
N ASP A 59 -7.04 -1.56 1.93
CA ASP A 59 -5.82 -1.18 1.24
C ASP A 59 -4.99 -0.15 2.04
N SER A 60 -5.65 0.88 2.59
CA SER A 60 -4.99 1.87 3.43
C SER A 60 -4.47 1.28 4.75
N VAL A 61 -5.13 0.24 5.26
CA VAL A 61 -4.71 -0.49 6.46
C VAL A 61 -3.50 -1.38 6.16
N SER A 62 -3.59 -2.23 5.13
CA SER A 62 -2.50 -3.13 4.74
C SER A 62 -1.26 -2.34 4.40
N SER A 63 -1.38 -1.19 3.71
CA SER A 63 -0.20 -0.39 3.44
C SER A 63 0.55 0.06 4.70
N SER A 64 -0.17 0.43 5.77
CA SER A 64 0.42 0.77 7.07
C SER A 64 1.00 -0.45 7.81
N MET A 65 0.48 -1.65 7.51
CA MET A 65 0.96 -2.92 8.06
C MET A 65 2.16 -3.51 7.30
N GLU A 66 2.36 -3.16 6.03
CA GLU A 66 3.48 -3.63 5.19
C GLU A 66 4.75 -2.76 5.31
N GLY A 67 4.57 -1.49 5.68
CA GLY A 67 5.62 -0.47 5.71
C GLY A 67 5.03 0.85 6.20
N LEU A 68 5.88 1.79 6.64
CA LEU A 68 5.40 3.11 7.08
C LEU A 68 5.07 4.04 5.90
N SER A 69 5.30 3.60 4.66
CA SER A 69 5.20 4.44 3.46
C SER A 69 3.78 4.70 3.00
N GLY A 70 2.74 3.96 3.45
CA GLY A 70 1.38 4.17 2.96
C GLY A 70 1.23 3.98 1.42
N GLU A 71 2.27 3.46 0.77
CA GLU A 71 2.44 3.41 -0.69
C GLU A 71 1.89 2.16 -1.35
N GLY A 72 1.51 1.14 -0.58
CA GLY A 72 0.84 -0.03 -1.11
C GLY A 72 -0.56 0.36 -1.53
N ALA A 73 -0.81 0.49 -2.84
CA ALA A 73 -2.14 0.24 -3.39
C ALA A 73 -2.32 -1.29 -3.48
N SER A 74 -2.21 -1.96 -2.34
CA SER A 74 -2.69 -3.31 -2.10
C SER A 74 -4.21 -3.40 -2.24
N VAL A 75 -4.72 -3.39 -3.48
CA VAL A 75 -6.12 -3.74 -3.73
C VAL A 75 -6.36 -5.11 -3.11
N ALA A 76 -7.06 -5.13 -1.98
CA ALA A 76 -7.44 -6.32 -1.26
C ALA A 76 -8.32 -7.16 -2.20
N LEU A 77 -7.86 -8.30 -2.70
CA LEU A 77 -8.61 -8.97 -3.76
C LEU A 77 -9.78 -9.74 -3.15
N TYR A 78 -10.96 -9.49 -3.70
CA TYR A 78 -12.10 -10.39 -3.55
C TYR A 78 -11.77 -11.71 -4.23
N GLY A 79 -11.94 -12.81 -3.51
CA GLY A 79 -11.88 -14.15 -4.07
C GLY A 79 -12.99 -15.02 -3.52
N GLU A 80 -13.98 -15.32 -4.34
CA GLU A 80 -14.66 -16.62 -4.27
C GLU A 80 -13.67 -17.64 -4.87
N GLU A 81 -12.94 -18.35 -4.01
CA GLU A 81 -11.98 -19.41 -4.37
C GLU A 81 -10.82 -18.97 -5.30
N SER A 82 -9.94 -18.10 -4.82
CA SER A 82 -8.74 -17.74 -5.57
C SER A 82 -7.76 -18.93 -5.69
N GLY A 83 -7.48 -19.39 -6.91
CA GLY A 83 -6.41 -20.36 -7.21
C GLY A 83 -5.00 -19.83 -6.91
N LEU A 84 -4.01 -20.74 -6.79
CA LEU A 84 -2.60 -20.39 -6.48
C LEU A 84 -2.00 -19.34 -7.43
N THR A 85 -2.37 -19.39 -8.71
CA THR A 85 -1.90 -18.46 -9.75
C THR A 85 -2.39 -17.03 -9.50
N GLU A 86 -3.60 -16.88 -8.95
CA GLU A 86 -4.25 -15.59 -8.67
C GLU A 86 -3.57 -14.86 -7.52
N ARG A 87 -3.24 -15.62 -6.47
CA ARG A 87 -2.47 -15.14 -5.32
C ARG A 87 -1.05 -14.72 -5.69
N PHE A 88 -0.43 -15.40 -6.65
CA PHE A 88 0.92 -15.06 -7.08
C PHE A 88 0.97 -13.76 -7.88
N ALA A 89 0.06 -13.55 -8.84
CA ALA A 89 0.07 -12.32 -9.63
C ALA A 89 -0.41 -11.10 -8.85
N SER A 90 -1.33 -11.29 -7.89
CA SER A 90 -1.74 -10.21 -6.97
C SER A 90 -0.59 -9.80 -6.05
N SER A 91 0.13 -10.78 -5.49
CA SER A 91 1.34 -10.52 -4.70
C SER A 91 2.41 -9.80 -5.52
N LEU A 92 2.58 -10.20 -6.79
CA LEU A 92 3.43 -9.47 -7.74
C LEU A 92 2.91 -8.02 -7.88
N GLN A 93 1.67 -7.81 -8.36
CA GLN A 93 1.09 -6.47 -8.59
C GLN A 93 1.25 -5.53 -7.38
N ARG A 94 1.06 -6.05 -6.17
CA ARG A 94 1.15 -5.27 -4.93
C ARG A 94 2.59 -4.98 -4.53
N PHE A 95 3.51 -5.94 -4.67
CA PHE A 95 4.95 -5.68 -4.59
C PHE A 95 5.39 -4.64 -5.64
N TRP A 96 4.82 -4.68 -6.84
CA TRP A 96 5.13 -3.74 -7.93
C TRP A 96 4.61 -2.32 -7.69
N LEU A 97 3.42 -2.17 -7.10
CA LEU A 97 2.88 -0.87 -6.71
C LEU A 97 3.67 -0.21 -5.57
N LYS A 98 4.37 -1.01 -4.76
CA LYS A 98 5.26 -0.53 -3.69
C LYS A 98 6.60 0.00 -4.22
N GLY A 99 7.11 -0.58 -5.32
CA GLY A 99 8.46 -0.30 -5.81
C GLY A 99 9.55 -0.80 -4.84
N PRO A 100 10.85 -0.56 -5.13
CA PRO A 100 11.93 -0.94 -4.23
C PRO A 100 11.91 -0.05 -2.97
N ASP A 101 11.32 -0.59 -1.91
CA ASP A 101 11.31 0.01 -0.58
C ASP A 101 12.47 -0.58 0.25
N THR A 102 13.44 0.26 0.59
CA THR A 102 14.68 -0.11 1.28
C THR A 102 14.85 0.78 2.51
N GLY A 103 13.89 0.72 3.44
CA GLY A 103 13.94 1.49 4.68
C GLY A 103 13.92 3.00 4.45
N LEU A 104 14.29 3.77 5.48
CA LEU A 104 14.22 5.24 5.53
C LEU A 104 14.63 5.86 4.19
N GLU A 105 13.63 6.38 3.49
CA GLU A 105 13.64 6.76 2.06
C GLU A 105 14.41 8.05 1.78
N ALA A 106 15.41 8.36 2.59
CA ALA A 106 16.04 9.66 2.68
C ALA A 106 17.25 9.83 1.73
N TYR A 107 17.31 9.08 0.62
CA TYR A 107 18.39 9.18 -0.36
C TYR A 107 17.90 9.19 -1.81
N ASP A 108 18.67 9.82 -2.68
CA ASP A 108 18.41 9.87 -4.13
C ASP A 108 18.66 8.51 -4.79
N PHE A 109 17.75 8.09 -5.65
CA PHE A 109 17.88 6.82 -6.38
C PHE A 109 17.17 6.88 -7.72
N SER A 110 17.79 6.38 -8.79
CA SER A 110 17.15 6.32 -10.11
C SER A 110 17.58 5.08 -10.86
N PHE A 111 16.65 4.46 -11.59
CA PHE A 111 16.94 3.34 -12.48
C PHE A 111 15.95 3.28 -13.64
N ASN A 112 16.39 2.69 -14.73
CA ASN A 112 15.52 2.38 -15.85
C ASN A 112 14.78 1.08 -15.55
N CYS A 113 13.46 1.10 -15.70
CA CYS A 113 12.63 -0.07 -15.45
C CYS A 113 12.90 -1.12 -16.55
N TRP A 114 12.94 -2.42 -16.22
CA TRP A 114 13.46 -3.43 -17.17
C TRP A 114 12.61 -3.60 -18.43
N GLY A 115 11.32 -3.28 -18.36
CA GLY A 115 10.41 -3.25 -19.50
C GLY A 115 10.34 -1.91 -20.22
N GLY A 116 11.14 -0.92 -19.83
CA GLY A 116 11.14 0.44 -20.36
C GLY A 116 10.56 1.47 -19.38
N GLY A 117 10.85 2.75 -19.63
CA GLY A 117 10.53 3.85 -18.72
C GLY A 117 11.49 3.95 -17.54
N ASP A 118 11.23 4.91 -16.67
CA ASP A 118 12.16 5.34 -15.64
C ASP A 118 11.50 5.46 -14.26
N TYR A 119 12.28 5.15 -13.24
CA TYR A 119 11.97 5.45 -11.85
C TYR A 119 13.00 6.44 -11.32
N GLN A 120 12.52 7.47 -10.64
CA GLN A 120 13.36 8.44 -9.97
C GLN A 120 12.84 8.74 -8.57
N ARG A 121 13.73 8.71 -7.58
CA ARG A 121 13.55 9.23 -6.24
C ARG A 121 14.49 10.41 -6.03
N GLN A 122 13.94 11.53 -5.60
CA GLN A 122 14.67 12.73 -5.23
C GLN A 122 14.38 13.09 -3.78
N VAL A 123 15.40 13.42 -3.01
CA VAL A 123 15.29 13.80 -1.61
C VAL A 123 15.95 15.16 -1.39
N VAL A 124 15.21 16.04 -0.74
CA VAL A 124 15.70 17.37 -0.35
C VAL A 124 15.36 17.62 1.11
N SER A 125 16.20 18.39 1.79
CA SER A 125 15.97 18.83 3.16
C SER A 125 16.10 20.34 3.26
N THR A 126 15.50 20.91 4.31
CA THR A 126 15.56 22.35 4.63
C THR A 126 16.69 22.70 5.59
N GLY A 127 17.45 21.71 6.07
CA GLY A 127 18.56 21.92 7.00
C GLY A 127 19.79 22.55 6.33
N ALA A 128 20.59 23.30 7.11
CA ALA A 128 21.85 23.89 6.62
C ALA A 128 22.87 22.83 6.15
N THR A 129 22.73 21.63 6.67
CA THR A 129 23.50 20.44 6.31
C THR A 129 22.50 19.43 5.75
N ASN A 130 22.51 19.20 4.44
CA ASN A 130 21.57 18.30 3.75
C ASN A 130 21.80 16.80 4.08
N TYR A 131 22.16 16.47 5.33
CA TYR A 131 22.52 15.13 5.74
C TYR A 131 21.28 14.28 6.02
N ASP A 132 21.30 13.06 5.51
CA ASP A 132 20.29 12.04 5.78
C ASP A 132 20.73 11.09 6.93
N PHE A 133 19.92 10.08 7.23
CA PHE A 133 20.29 9.08 8.24
C PHE A 133 21.45 8.17 7.81
N ILE A 134 21.69 8.03 6.50
CA ILE A 134 22.82 7.25 5.97
C ILE A 134 24.13 8.01 6.21
N ASP A 135 24.13 9.33 6.06
CA ASP A 135 25.25 10.22 6.39
C ASP A 135 25.68 10.06 7.85
N TYR A 136 24.74 9.96 8.80
CA TYR A 136 25.06 9.69 10.20
C TYR A 136 25.71 8.32 10.41
N VAL A 137 25.22 7.29 9.72
CA VAL A 137 25.79 5.93 9.79
C VAL A 137 27.22 5.89 9.26
N ILE A 138 27.50 6.63 8.18
CA ILE A 138 28.83 6.74 7.58
C ILE A 138 29.75 7.60 8.45
N ASP A 139 29.25 8.71 8.98
CA ASP A 139 29.98 9.70 9.75
C ASP A 139 29.11 10.22 10.90
N HIS A 140 29.40 9.74 12.11
CA HIS A 140 28.61 10.07 13.31
C HIS A 140 28.72 11.55 13.72
N SER A 141 29.58 12.34 13.08
CA SER A 141 29.63 13.80 13.26
C SER A 141 28.54 14.54 12.48
N ARG A 142 27.86 13.87 11.55
CA ARG A 142 26.79 14.43 10.71
C ARG A 142 25.42 14.13 11.29
N SER A 143 24.77 15.13 11.88
CA SER A 143 23.39 14.99 12.35
C SER A 143 22.41 15.00 11.18
N PRO A 144 21.46 14.04 11.11
CA PRO A 144 20.44 14.03 10.07
C PRO A 144 19.49 15.24 10.23
N SER A 145 18.94 15.71 9.12
CA SER A 145 17.93 16.78 9.14
C SER A 145 16.69 16.36 9.94
N SER A 146 16.05 17.33 10.60
CA SER A 146 14.77 17.15 11.30
C SER A 146 13.56 17.10 10.36
N SER A 147 13.77 17.33 9.06
CA SER A 147 12.74 17.23 8.02
C SER A 147 13.33 16.92 6.65
N PHE A 148 12.55 16.22 5.83
CA PHE A 148 12.89 15.87 4.45
C PHE A 148 11.64 15.87 3.58
N TYR A 149 11.82 16.18 2.32
CA TYR A 149 10.86 15.91 1.25
C TYR A 149 11.48 14.90 0.29
N ALA A 150 10.76 13.81 0.04
CA ALA A 150 11.12 12.79 -0.92
C ALA A 150 10.04 12.71 -2.01
N SER A 151 10.44 12.79 -3.28
CA SER A 151 9.56 12.61 -4.43
C SER A 151 9.96 11.35 -5.17
N LYS A 152 9.02 10.45 -5.40
CA LYS A 152 9.14 9.25 -6.23
C LYS A 152 8.34 9.49 -7.49
N THR A 153 8.98 9.51 -8.64
CA THR A 153 8.36 9.69 -9.95
C THR A 153 8.53 8.41 -10.76
N PHE A 154 7.44 7.96 -11.36
CA PHE A 154 7.38 6.89 -12.33
C PHE A 154 7.03 7.53 -13.67
N ASP A 155 7.86 7.32 -14.68
CA ASP A 155 7.64 7.79 -16.05
C ASP A 155 7.62 6.61 -17.01
N HIS A 156 6.42 6.24 -17.45
CA HIS A 156 6.10 5.08 -18.30
C HIS A 156 6.78 3.79 -17.82
N CYS A 157 6.92 3.63 -16.50
CA CYS A 157 7.75 2.59 -15.91
C CYS A 157 7.08 1.23 -16.04
N ARG A 158 7.72 0.35 -16.82
CA ARG A 158 7.41 -1.08 -16.94
C ARG A 158 8.49 -1.86 -16.23
N PHE A 159 8.15 -2.48 -15.11
CA PHE A 159 9.15 -3.20 -14.31
C PHE A 159 9.70 -4.45 -14.98
N LEU A 160 8.91 -5.11 -15.83
CA LEU A 160 9.32 -6.33 -16.54
C LEU A 160 8.95 -6.21 -18.02
N PRO A 161 9.79 -6.77 -18.92
CA PRO A 161 9.60 -6.60 -20.37
C PRO A 161 8.37 -7.33 -20.93
N PHE A 162 7.79 -8.27 -20.17
CA PHE A 162 6.66 -9.09 -20.59
C PHE A 162 5.31 -8.63 -20.01
N THR A 163 5.30 -7.61 -19.15
CA THR A 163 4.04 -7.07 -18.61
C THR A 163 3.53 -5.93 -19.50
N SER A 164 2.24 -5.93 -19.82
CA SER A 164 1.58 -4.77 -20.44
C SER A 164 1.21 -3.67 -19.44
N TRP A 165 1.56 -3.86 -18.16
CA TRP A 165 1.30 -2.90 -17.09
C TRP A 165 2.37 -1.81 -17.06
N VAL A 166 1.92 -0.56 -17.03
CA VAL A 166 2.73 0.65 -16.96
C VAL A 166 2.31 1.41 -15.72
N ILE A 167 3.29 1.88 -14.95
CA ILE A 167 3.06 2.77 -13.81
C ILE A 167 3.55 4.16 -14.19
N ASP A 168 2.69 5.14 -13.95
CA ASP A 168 2.93 6.55 -14.18
C ASP A 168 2.54 7.37 -12.96
N GLY A 169 3.18 8.52 -12.80
CA GLY A 169 2.83 9.53 -11.80
C GLY A 169 3.82 9.58 -10.63
N LYS A 170 3.36 10.11 -9.50
CA LYS A 170 4.21 10.50 -8.38
C LYS A 170 3.67 10.08 -7.02
N THR A 171 4.60 9.82 -6.11
CA THR A 171 4.37 9.81 -4.66
C THR A 171 5.31 10.81 -4.01
N GLU A 172 4.81 11.60 -3.09
CA GLU A 172 5.53 12.69 -2.44
C GLU A 172 5.40 12.56 -0.92
N ASN A 173 6.52 12.43 -0.22
CA ASN A 173 6.58 12.15 1.21
C ASN A 173 7.28 13.33 1.91
N ILE A 174 6.61 13.93 2.90
CA ILE A 174 7.16 15.01 3.71
C ILE A 174 7.26 14.52 5.15
N TRP A 175 8.49 14.36 5.61
CA TRP A 175 8.79 14.09 7.01
C TRP A 175 9.08 15.39 7.74
N SER A 176 8.54 15.54 8.94
CA SER A 176 8.85 16.66 9.84
C SER A 176 8.92 16.23 11.30
N GLY A 177 9.63 17.02 12.11
CA GLY A 177 9.81 16.73 13.53
C GLY A 177 10.62 15.48 13.81
N LEU A 178 11.49 15.07 12.88
CA LEU A 178 12.38 13.93 13.08
C LEU A 178 13.43 14.25 14.14
N SER A 179 13.74 13.27 14.99
CA SER A 179 14.85 13.40 15.92
C SER A 179 16.18 13.48 15.17
N SER A 180 16.96 14.53 15.42
CA SER A 180 18.29 14.74 14.84
C SER A 180 19.44 14.27 15.75
N SER A 181 19.12 13.66 16.89
CA SER A 181 20.11 13.23 17.89
C SER A 181 19.80 11.82 18.41
N GLN A 182 20.85 11.02 18.65
CA GLN A 182 20.70 9.69 19.21
C GLN A 182 20.27 9.74 20.69
N PRO A 183 19.34 8.88 21.15
CA PRO A 183 18.57 7.90 20.37
C PRO A 183 17.52 8.59 19.48
N PHE A 184 17.42 8.14 18.22
CA PHE A 184 16.49 8.69 17.22
C PHE A 184 15.04 8.28 17.49
N VAL A 185 14.45 8.85 18.54
CA VAL A 185 13.06 8.61 18.94
C VAL A 185 12.14 9.53 18.15
N GLN A 186 11.28 8.96 17.33
CA GLN A 186 10.36 9.71 16.46
C GLN A 186 9.08 10.12 17.18
N SER A 187 9.21 10.59 18.43
CA SER A 187 8.06 11.08 19.19
C SER A 187 7.78 12.53 18.81
N GLY A 188 6.57 12.82 18.35
CA GLY A 188 6.18 14.13 17.83
C GLY A 188 6.56 14.37 16.37
N SER A 189 7.05 13.34 15.66
CA SER A 189 7.24 13.44 14.22
C SER A 189 5.92 13.30 13.47
N SER A 190 5.89 13.79 12.24
CA SER A 190 4.80 13.55 11.31
C SER A 190 5.31 13.20 9.92
N LEU A 191 4.49 12.46 9.18
CA LEU A 191 4.71 12.10 7.78
C LEU A 191 3.43 12.45 7.02
N GLN A 192 3.55 13.30 6.01
CA GLN A 192 2.51 13.51 5.02
C GLN A 192 2.90 12.81 3.73
N ILE A 193 1.97 12.05 3.16
CA ILE A 193 2.16 11.35 1.88
C ILE A 193 1.12 11.87 0.92
N GLY A 194 1.55 12.30 -0.25
CA GLY A 194 0.72 12.67 -1.38
C GLY A 194 0.93 11.68 -2.51
N VAL A 195 -0.15 11.36 -3.20
CA VAL A 195 -0.15 10.33 -4.25
C VAL A 195 -0.91 10.88 -5.45
N ASP A 196 -0.34 10.69 -6.63
CA ASP A 196 -1.00 10.81 -7.92
C ASP A 196 -0.39 9.77 -8.84
N ARG A 197 -0.95 8.56 -8.83
CA ARG A 197 -0.42 7.42 -9.59
C ARG A 197 -1.48 6.81 -10.48
N THR A 198 -1.03 6.39 -11.65
CA THR A 198 -1.82 5.64 -12.60
C THR A 198 -1.13 4.31 -12.88
N LEU A 199 -1.91 3.23 -12.84
CA LEU A 199 -1.52 1.92 -13.29
C LEU A 199 -2.38 1.57 -14.52
N GLU A 200 -1.74 1.42 -15.67
CA GLU A 200 -2.44 1.17 -16.94
C GLU A 200 -2.00 -0.14 -17.58
N ASN A 201 -2.95 -0.88 -18.14
CA ASN A 201 -2.72 -1.98 -19.06
C ASN A 201 -3.37 -1.65 -20.41
N SER A 202 -2.56 -1.12 -21.33
CA SER A 202 -3.04 -0.68 -22.63
C SER A 202 -3.53 -1.83 -23.52
N SER A 203 -2.95 -3.03 -23.40
CA SER A 203 -3.37 -4.20 -24.19
C SER A 203 -4.76 -4.72 -23.81
N ARG A 204 -5.21 -4.41 -22.59
CA ARG A 204 -6.53 -4.80 -22.08
C ARG A 204 -7.47 -3.61 -21.87
N GLY A 205 -7.02 -2.39 -22.21
CA GLY A 205 -7.75 -1.16 -21.94
C GLY A 205 -8.12 -1.02 -20.47
N ARG A 206 -7.23 -1.32 -19.52
CA ARG A 206 -7.54 -1.19 -18.08
C ARG A 206 -6.72 -0.08 -17.48
N LYS A 207 -7.32 0.70 -16.59
CA LYS A 207 -6.63 1.80 -15.92
C LYS A 207 -7.12 1.92 -14.49
N ILE A 208 -6.20 2.05 -13.55
CA ILE A 208 -6.50 2.34 -12.15
C ILE A 208 -5.76 3.62 -11.82
N GLN A 209 -6.42 4.58 -11.18
CA GLN A 209 -5.78 5.79 -10.68
C GLN A 209 -6.02 5.93 -9.18
N VAL A 210 -4.98 6.37 -8.48
CA VAL A 210 -4.98 6.62 -7.05
C VAL A 210 -4.46 8.03 -6.84
N THR A 211 -5.30 8.89 -6.25
CA THR A 211 -5.00 10.31 -6.06
C THR A 211 -5.32 10.72 -4.63
N GLY A 212 -4.48 11.56 -4.03
CA GLY A 212 -4.81 12.23 -2.77
C GLY A 212 -5.92 13.26 -2.99
N THR A 213 -6.79 13.43 -1.99
CA THR A 213 -7.90 14.40 -2.02
C THR A 213 -7.86 15.38 -0.87
N GLY A 214 -6.84 15.31 -0.02
CA GLY A 214 -6.62 16.23 1.08
C GLY A 214 -5.99 17.56 0.63
N ALA A 215 -5.43 18.28 1.59
CA ALA A 215 -4.75 19.54 1.32
C ALA A 215 -3.55 19.36 0.37
N ALA A 216 -3.24 20.38 -0.43
CA ALA A 216 -2.02 20.40 -1.23
C ALA A 216 -0.79 20.29 -0.32
N LEU A 217 0.17 19.46 -0.71
CA LEU A 217 1.43 19.35 0.02
C LEU A 217 2.27 20.62 -0.19
N SER A 218 2.96 21.03 0.87
CA SER A 218 3.86 22.17 0.84
C SER A 218 5.08 21.90 1.71
N TYR A 219 6.27 22.14 1.16
CA TYR A 219 7.53 22.01 1.88
C TYR A 219 8.46 23.16 1.50
N GLY A 220 9.22 23.68 2.48
CA GLY A 220 10.05 24.88 2.29
C GLY A 220 11.21 24.71 1.32
N ALA A 221 11.57 23.47 0.98
CA ALA A 221 12.52 23.12 -0.07
C ALA A 221 11.83 22.24 -1.12
N GLY A 222 12.16 22.40 -2.41
CA GLY A 222 11.49 21.64 -3.48
C GLY A 222 10.13 22.20 -3.89
N SER A 223 9.36 21.40 -4.62
CA SER A 223 8.06 21.80 -5.18
C SER A 223 7.11 20.61 -5.25
N PRO A 224 6.52 20.20 -4.10
CA PRO A 224 5.46 19.20 -4.09
C PRO A 224 4.33 19.61 -5.03
N SER A 225 3.74 18.62 -5.70
CA SER A 225 2.72 18.80 -6.72
C SER A 225 1.44 17.98 -6.47
N THR A 226 1.49 17.06 -5.51
CA THR A 226 0.37 16.18 -5.17
C THR A 226 -0.45 16.71 -4.00
N GLN A 227 -1.67 16.18 -3.88
CA GLN A 227 -2.54 16.39 -2.73
C GLN A 227 -2.28 15.30 -1.68
N GLN A 228 -2.47 15.63 -0.41
CA GLN A 228 -2.30 14.71 0.71
C GLN A 228 -3.26 13.53 0.57
N ALA A 229 -2.68 12.33 0.55
CA ALA A 229 -3.36 11.05 0.60
C ALA A 229 -3.41 10.49 2.03
N TYR A 230 -2.29 10.62 2.76
CA TYR A 230 -2.14 10.11 4.11
C TYR A 230 -1.41 11.11 5.00
N SER A 231 -1.76 11.14 6.29
CA SER A 231 -1.00 11.83 7.33
C SER A 231 -0.80 10.91 8.51
N LEU A 232 0.45 10.69 8.91
CA LEU A 232 0.80 9.88 10.06
C LEU A 232 1.42 10.78 11.14
N THR A 233 1.00 10.60 12.38
CA THR A 233 1.53 11.34 13.54
C THR A 233 1.90 10.39 14.66
N TRP A 234 3.14 10.49 15.13
CA TRP A 234 3.65 9.67 16.24
C TRP A 234 3.50 10.44 17.54
N THR A 235 2.58 10.03 18.40
CA THR A 235 2.27 10.72 19.66
C THR A 235 3.00 10.12 20.86
N GLY A 236 3.44 8.85 20.77
CA GLY A 236 4.16 8.18 21.86
C GLY A 236 4.94 6.95 21.41
N VAL A 237 6.24 6.94 21.72
CA VAL A 237 7.13 5.80 21.53
C VAL A 237 7.46 5.22 22.91
N SER A 238 7.06 3.98 23.17
CA SER A 238 7.39 3.26 24.42
C SER A 238 8.12 1.96 24.12
N SER A 239 8.79 1.40 25.13
CA SER A 239 9.51 0.12 25.01
C SER A 239 8.58 -1.09 24.82
N GLY A 240 7.28 -0.95 25.13
CA GLY A 240 6.27 -2.00 24.95
C GLY A 240 5.53 -1.87 23.63
N ILE A 241 4.61 -0.90 23.56
CA ILE A 241 3.82 -0.62 22.35
C ILE A 241 4.04 0.84 21.96
N SER A 242 4.51 1.05 20.73
CA SER A 242 4.60 2.37 20.13
C SER A 242 3.39 2.60 19.23
N PHE A 243 2.77 3.78 19.31
CA PHE A 243 1.57 4.09 18.55
C PHE A 243 1.78 5.28 17.62
N TYR A 244 1.07 5.23 16.50
CA TYR A 244 0.89 6.37 15.62
C TYR A 244 -0.55 6.40 15.12
N SER A 245 -1.04 7.60 14.85
CA SER A 245 -2.34 7.80 14.21
C SER A 245 -2.15 8.01 12.71
N GLN A 246 -3.11 7.57 11.90
CA GLN A 246 -3.16 7.85 10.47
C GLN A 246 -4.51 8.44 10.08
N ASP A 247 -4.47 9.51 9.29
CA ASP A 247 -5.61 10.03 8.55
C ASP A 247 -5.48 9.69 7.07
N VAL A 248 -6.61 9.40 6.42
CA VAL A 248 -6.71 8.96 5.02
C VAL A 248 -7.63 9.91 4.24
N SER A 249 -7.21 10.28 3.03
CA SER A 249 -8.01 11.04 2.06
C SER A 249 -7.58 10.69 0.64
N VAL A 250 -8.15 9.63 0.08
CA VAL A 250 -7.73 9.06 -1.20
C VAL A 250 -8.91 8.82 -2.12
N LEU A 251 -8.77 9.16 -3.39
CA LEU A 251 -9.66 8.75 -4.46
C LEU A 251 -9.02 7.63 -5.27
N ARG A 252 -9.72 6.49 -5.36
CA ARG A 252 -9.36 5.36 -6.22
C ARG A 252 -10.41 5.24 -7.33
N VAL A 253 -9.97 5.21 -8.57
CA VAL A 253 -10.86 5.04 -9.73
C VAL A 253 -10.36 3.94 -10.64
N GLY A 254 -11.27 3.10 -11.12
CA GLY A 254 -10.97 2.00 -12.03
C GLY A 254 -11.75 2.13 -13.33
N TYR A 255 -11.08 1.90 -14.45
CA TYR A 255 -11.65 1.99 -15.79
C TYR A 255 -11.47 0.70 -16.60
N SER A 256 -12.47 0.48 -17.46
CA SER A 256 -12.54 -0.55 -18.49
C SER A 256 -12.76 0.13 -19.84
N GLY A 257 -11.70 0.35 -20.60
CA GLY A 257 -11.73 1.22 -21.76
C GLY A 257 -12.06 2.64 -21.31
N ALA A 258 -13.14 3.20 -21.82
CA ALA A 258 -13.65 4.51 -21.41
C ALA A 258 -14.62 4.44 -20.21
N ASP A 259 -15.10 3.24 -19.86
CA ASP A 259 -16.15 3.07 -18.87
C ASP A 259 -15.58 3.05 -17.46
N LEU A 260 -16.17 3.85 -16.57
CA LEU A 260 -15.88 3.82 -15.13
C LEU A 260 -16.46 2.52 -14.55
N VAL A 261 -15.60 1.69 -13.95
CA VAL A 261 -16.00 0.47 -13.25
C VAL A 261 -16.37 0.79 -11.81
N TYR A 262 -15.53 1.60 -11.15
CA TYR A 262 -15.74 2.04 -9.78
C TYR A 262 -15.06 3.38 -9.53
N SER A 263 -15.60 4.13 -8.58
CA SER A 263 -14.94 5.27 -7.96
C SER A 263 -15.17 5.26 -6.46
N HIS A 264 -14.07 5.17 -5.72
CA HIS A 264 -14.05 5.07 -4.27
C HIS A 264 -13.33 6.28 -3.67
N SER A 265 -14.10 7.16 -3.02
CA SER A 265 -13.53 8.18 -2.15
C SER A 265 -13.38 7.60 -0.75
N VAL A 266 -12.13 7.33 -0.37
CA VAL A 266 -11.75 6.72 0.92
C VAL A 266 -11.26 7.81 1.87
N THR A 267 -11.90 7.91 3.02
CA THR A 267 -11.57 8.88 4.06
C THR A 267 -11.58 8.22 5.43
N SER A 268 -10.91 8.82 6.42
CA SER A 268 -11.00 8.37 7.82
C SER A 268 -11.86 9.35 8.64
N PRO A 269 -13.14 9.04 8.93
CA PRO A 269 -13.97 9.87 9.80
C PRO A 269 -13.38 10.03 11.21
N SER A 270 -12.62 9.05 11.67
CA SER A 270 -11.78 9.13 12.86
C SER A 270 -10.41 8.51 12.59
N SER A 271 -9.35 9.16 13.10
CA SER A 271 -7.97 8.76 12.84
C SER A 271 -7.73 7.30 13.23
N LEU A 272 -7.16 6.53 12.30
CA LEU A 272 -6.80 5.14 12.51
C LEU A 272 -5.67 5.06 13.51
N GLN A 273 -5.80 4.15 14.48
CA GLN A 273 -4.81 3.97 15.53
C GLN A 273 -3.99 2.73 15.21
N TYR A 274 -2.70 2.92 15.00
CA TYR A 274 -1.77 1.83 14.73
C TYR A 274 -0.77 1.66 15.84
N GLY A 275 -0.38 0.42 16.10
CA GLY A 275 0.60 0.07 17.12
C GLY A 275 1.59 -0.97 16.64
N VAL A 276 2.77 -1.00 17.27
CA VAL A 276 3.69 -2.14 17.15
C VAL A 276 3.88 -2.74 18.53
N ASP A 277 3.35 -3.95 18.73
CA ASP A 277 3.47 -4.73 19.95
C ASP A 277 4.78 -5.53 19.94
N ARG A 278 5.72 -5.08 20.79
CA ARG A 278 7.03 -5.70 20.99
C ARG A 278 7.13 -6.35 22.37
N SER A 279 5.99 -6.69 22.99
CA SER A 279 5.96 -7.26 24.35
C SER A 279 6.64 -8.62 24.46
N SER A 280 6.75 -9.38 23.36
CA SER A 280 7.52 -10.63 23.31
C SER A 280 9.01 -10.35 23.15
N SER A 281 9.85 -11.10 23.86
CA SER A 281 11.30 -11.11 23.64
C SER A 281 11.70 -11.75 22.30
N ASN A 282 10.80 -12.51 21.66
CA ASN A 282 11.00 -13.08 20.34
C ASN A 282 10.42 -12.14 19.25
N PRO A 283 11.26 -11.54 18.38
CA PRO A 283 10.80 -10.67 17.29
C PRO A 283 9.85 -11.35 16.30
N LEU A 284 9.92 -12.68 16.16
CA LEU A 284 9.03 -13.46 15.32
C LEU A 284 7.59 -13.53 15.86
N SER A 285 7.40 -13.12 17.12
CA SER A 285 6.09 -13.07 17.79
C SER A 285 5.58 -11.65 17.99
N TRP A 286 6.23 -10.65 17.37
CA TRP A 286 5.74 -9.28 17.40
C TRP A 286 4.51 -9.13 16.50
N TYR A 287 3.67 -8.15 16.85
CA TYR A 287 2.48 -7.82 16.08
C TYR A 287 2.47 -6.34 15.72
N ARG A 288 1.94 -6.03 14.54
CA ARG A 288 1.38 -4.72 14.25
C ARG A 288 -0.11 -4.76 14.60
N LEU A 289 -0.62 -3.65 15.10
CA LEU A 289 -1.98 -3.53 15.60
C LEU A 289 -2.71 -2.46 14.80
N TRP A 290 -3.92 -2.75 14.36
CA TRP A 290 -4.93 -1.75 14.07
C TRP A 290 -5.89 -1.71 15.28
N GLY A 291 -5.65 -0.73 16.16
CA GLY A 291 -6.28 -0.66 17.47
C GLY A 291 -7.60 0.10 17.52
N GLY A 292 -7.91 0.90 16.49
CA GLY A 292 -9.10 1.74 16.49
C GLY A 292 -9.18 2.69 15.29
N GLY A 293 -10.21 3.55 15.31
CA GLY A 293 -10.56 4.46 14.23
C GLY A 293 -11.58 3.86 13.26
N SER A 294 -11.93 4.64 12.25
CA SER A 294 -12.92 4.26 11.23
C SER A 294 -12.47 4.68 9.84
N LEU A 295 -12.88 3.90 8.85
CA LEU A 295 -12.70 4.23 7.43
C LEU A 295 -14.07 4.33 6.77
N GLN A 296 -14.21 5.31 5.90
CA GLN A 296 -15.37 5.51 5.08
C GLN A 296 -14.97 5.39 3.61
N VAL A 297 -15.74 4.62 2.85
CA VAL A 297 -15.65 4.53 1.39
C VAL A 297 -16.96 4.99 0.81
N VAL A 298 -16.93 6.11 0.10
CA VAL A 298 -18.06 6.53 -0.73
C VAL A 298 -17.86 5.91 -2.10
N HIS A 299 -18.70 4.93 -2.41
CA HIS A 299 -18.74 4.27 -3.72
C HIS A 299 -19.67 5.05 -4.64
N THR A 300 -19.15 5.39 -5.82
CA THR A 300 -19.93 5.99 -6.91
C THR A 300 -19.78 5.13 -8.16
N GLY A 301 -20.91 4.87 -8.82
CA GLY A 301 -21.00 3.91 -9.91
C GLY A 301 -22.45 3.62 -10.28
N ALA A 302 -22.77 2.35 -10.54
CA ALA A 302 -24.14 1.93 -10.86
C ALA A 302 -25.11 2.06 -9.67
N GLU A 303 -24.62 1.89 -8.45
CA GLU A 303 -25.33 2.13 -7.18
C GLU A 303 -24.43 3.02 -6.34
N ASN A 304 -24.98 4.07 -5.74
CA ASN A 304 -24.23 4.98 -4.89
C ASN A 304 -24.47 4.62 -3.42
N PHE A 305 -23.43 4.22 -2.72
CA PHE A 305 -23.52 3.90 -1.31
C PHE A 305 -22.25 4.32 -0.56
N THR A 306 -22.40 4.46 0.74
CA THR A 306 -21.31 4.73 1.67
C THR A 306 -21.14 3.52 2.58
N LEU A 307 -19.91 3.01 2.61
CA LEU A 307 -19.48 1.95 3.51
C LEU A 307 -18.62 2.55 4.61
N VAL A 308 -18.99 2.36 5.87
CA VAL A 308 -18.19 2.79 7.02
C VAL A 308 -17.73 1.56 7.79
N THR A 309 -16.42 1.34 7.89
CA THR A 309 -15.80 0.30 8.72
C THR A 309 -15.37 0.85 10.07
N THR A 310 -15.55 0.07 11.13
CA THR A 310 -15.14 0.41 12.50
C THR A 310 -14.51 -0.80 13.18
N VAL A 311 -13.40 -0.59 13.89
CA VAL A 311 -12.73 -1.65 14.63
C VAL A 311 -13.56 -2.05 15.85
N ASP A 312 -14.02 -3.30 15.89
CA ASP A 312 -14.71 -3.87 17.05
C ASP A 312 -13.72 -4.46 18.05
N SER A 313 -12.69 -5.14 17.54
CA SER A 313 -11.59 -5.68 18.34
C SER A 313 -10.24 -5.44 17.67
N PRO A 314 -9.19 -5.06 18.42
CA PRO A 314 -7.89 -4.75 17.86
C PRO A 314 -7.39 -5.85 16.92
N VAL A 315 -7.11 -5.43 15.71
CA VAL A 315 -6.76 -6.32 14.62
C VAL A 315 -5.23 -6.50 14.64
N LYS A 316 -4.76 -7.75 14.81
CA LYS A 316 -3.35 -8.12 14.97
C LYS A 316 -2.76 -8.69 13.68
N TRP A 317 -1.65 -8.12 13.23
CA TRP A 317 -0.90 -8.49 12.02
C TRP A 317 0.43 -9.02 12.51
N LYS A 318 0.82 -10.20 12.09
CA LYS A 318 2.15 -10.73 12.43
C LYS A 318 3.22 -9.82 11.84
N TYR A 319 4.24 -9.48 12.63
CA TYR A 319 5.28 -8.57 12.17
C TYR A 319 6.11 -9.10 10.99
N VAL A 320 6.27 -10.43 10.91
CA VAL A 320 7.19 -11.10 9.99
C VAL A 320 6.65 -11.28 8.58
N ASP A 321 5.40 -11.72 8.45
CA ASP A 321 4.73 -11.95 7.17
C ASP A 321 3.70 -10.85 6.87
N CYS A 322 3.48 -9.92 7.82
CA CYS A 322 2.50 -8.86 7.77
C CYS A 322 1.08 -9.36 7.48
N LEU A 323 0.78 -10.61 7.84
CA LEU A 323 -0.54 -11.20 7.64
C LEU A 323 -1.42 -11.04 8.89
N PRO A 324 -2.74 -10.80 8.73
CA PRO A 324 -3.66 -10.75 9.87
C PRO A 324 -3.73 -12.10 10.61
N SER A 325 -3.54 -12.07 11.92
CA SER A 325 -3.68 -13.24 12.78
C SER A 325 -5.02 -13.30 13.50
N SER A 326 -5.56 -12.17 13.95
CA SER A 326 -6.81 -12.12 14.72
C SER A 326 -7.43 -10.72 14.70
N GLY A 327 -8.72 -10.64 15.00
CA GLY A 327 -9.45 -9.39 15.23
C GLY A 327 -10.73 -9.31 14.41
N GLN A 328 -11.48 -8.23 14.60
CA GLN A 328 -12.80 -8.06 14.00
C GLN A 328 -13.08 -6.58 13.74
N VAL A 329 -13.71 -6.34 12.60
CA VAL A 329 -14.19 -5.03 12.15
C VAL A 329 -15.65 -5.19 11.73
N SER A 330 -16.49 -4.25 12.12
CA SER A 330 -17.86 -4.15 11.62
C SER A 330 -17.91 -3.11 10.51
N PHE A 331 -18.93 -3.21 9.66
CA PHE A 331 -19.22 -2.17 8.70
C PHE A 331 -20.71 -1.95 8.51
N THR A 332 -21.05 -0.73 8.14
CA THR A 332 -22.41 -0.30 7.82
C THR A 332 -22.46 0.22 6.39
N LEU A 333 -23.62 0.04 5.76
CA LEU A 333 -23.92 0.51 4.41
C LEU A 333 -25.08 1.51 4.49
N SER A 334 -24.98 2.59 3.72
CA SER A 334 -26.03 3.60 3.57
C SER A 334 -26.07 4.17 2.15
N GLY A 335 -27.23 4.64 1.69
CA GLY A 335 -27.44 5.09 0.30
C GLY A 335 -28.34 4.11 -0.44
N ASP A 336 -28.01 3.82 -1.71
CA ASP A 336 -28.75 2.88 -2.55
C ASP A 336 -28.66 1.43 -2.02
N LEU A 337 -27.62 1.14 -1.23
CA LEU A 337 -27.47 -0.09 -0.45
C LEU A 337 -27.45 0.25 1.03
N THR A 338 -28.30 -0.40 1.82
CA THR A 338 -28.35 -0.23 3.28
C THR A 338 -28.14 -1.57 3.97
N GLY A 339 -27.47 -1.59 5.12
CA GLY A 339 -27.22 -2.84 5.83
C GLY A 339 -25.98 -2.84 6.70
N THR A 340 -25.59 -4.04 7.13
CA THR A 340 -24.46 -4.24 8.03
C THR A 340 -23.70 -5.51 7.69
N GLY A 341 -22.42 -5.51 8.03
CA GLY A 341 -21.59 -6.71 7.94
C GLY A 341 -20.44 -6.69 8.93
N VAL A 342 -19.68 -7.77 8.91
CA VAL A 342 -18.51 -7.97 9.75
C VAL A 342 -17.38 -8.55 8.92
N VAL A 343 -16.15 -8.29 9.34
CA VAL A 343 -14.92 -8.86 8.80
C VAL A 343 -14.15 -9.49 9.94
N ASN A 344 -13.92 -10.79 9.85
CA ASN A 344 -13.19 -11.58 10.82
C ASN A 344 -11.81 -11.91 10.27
N PHE A 345 -10.78 -11.51 11.01
CA PHE A 345 -9.39 -11.68 10.61
C PHE A 345 -8.83 -12.93 11.26
N GLN A 346 -8.36 -13.88 10.44
CA GLN A 346 -7.77 -15.13 10.91
C GLN A 346 -6.90 -15.76 9.83
N ASN A 347 -5.80 -16.40 10.22
CA ASN A 347 -4.94 -17.20 9.34
C ASN A 347 -4.49 -16.48 8.06
N GLY A 348 -4.24 -15.17 8.14
CA GLY A 348 -3.76 -14.33 7.05
C GLY A 348 -4.83 -13.81 6.08
N VAL A 349 -6.11 -14.02 6.40
CA VAL A 349 -7.25 -13.61 5.56
C VAL A 349 -8.28 -12.84 6.39
N GLY A 350 -8.94 -11.86 5.79
CA GLY A 350 -10.14 -11.22 6.33
C GLY A 350 -11.39 -11.80 5.69
N ASN A 351 -12.16 -12.62 6.41
CA ASN A 351 -13.40 -13.19 5.90
C ASN A 351 -14.56 -12.26 6.27
N TYR A 352 -15.31 -11.80 5.29
CA TYR A 352 -16.44 -10.92 5.53
C TYR A 352 -17.78 -11.61 5.27
N SER A 353 -18.79 -11.15 5.99
CA SER A 353 -20.18 -11.50 5.74
C SER A 353 -21.06 -10.28 5.97
N TYR A 354 -22.11 -10.15 5.17
CA TYR A 354 -23.02 -9.03 5.26
C TYR A 354 -24.43 -9.38 4.81
N THR A 355 -25.37 -8.54 5.23
CA THR A 355 -26.72 -8.48 4.68
C THR A 355 -26.98 -7.05 4.26
N TYR A 356 -27.51 -6.86 3.07
CA TYR A 356 -27.93 -5.56 2.57
C TYR A 356 -29.34 -5.59 1.99
N THR A 357 -29.94 -4.42 1.91
CA THR A 357 -31.21 -4.14 1.25
C THR A 357 -30.95 -3.10 0.16
N ASP A 358 -31.36 -3.40 -1.07
CA ASP A 358 -31.26 -2.49 -2.21
C ASP A 358 -32.38 -1.43 -2.21
N ALA A 359 -32.33 -0.50 -3.17
CA ALA A 359 -33.33 0.57 -3.32
C ALA A 359 -34.75 0.07 -3.63
N ASP A 360 -34.88 -1.15 -4.17
CA ASP A 360 -36.17 -1.79 -4.47
C ASP A 360 -36.75 -2.56 -3.26
N GLY A 361 -36.01 -2.61 -2.15
CA GLY A 361 -36.41 -3.29 -0.91
C GLY A 361 -36.06 -4.78 -0.86
N ASN A 362 -35.25 -5.29 -1.79
CA ASN A 362 -34.80 -6.67 -1.77
C ASN A 362 -33.62 -6.84 -0.83
N SER A 363 -33.73 -7.80 0.09
CA SER A 363 -32.64 -8.14 1.01
C SER A 363 -31.86 -9.35 0.53
N LYS A 364 -30.53 -9.25 0.54
CA LYS A 364 -29.61 -10.33 0.19
C LYS A 364 -28.49 -10.42 1.21
N SER A 365 -28.06 -11.64 1.51
CA SER A 365 -26.84 -11.90 2.28
C SER A 365 -25.75 -12.40 1.34
N SER A 366 -24.52 -12.01 1.62
CA SER A 366 -23.34 -12.49 0.92
C SER A 366 -22.16 -12.61 1.88
N SER A 367 -21.13 -13.30 1.43
CA SER A 367 -19.88 -13.45 2.16
C SER A 367 -18.74 -13.65 1.17
N GLY A 368 -17.54 -13.30 1.61
CA GLY A 368 -16.35 -13.47 0.81
C GLY A 368 -15.10 -13.34 1.66
N SER A 369 -13.97 -13.20 0.98
CA SER A 369 -12.69 -13.03 1.64
C SER A 369 -11.88 -11.92 0.99
N VAL A 370 -11.07 -11.28 1.84
CA VAL A 370 -10.08 -10.29 1.47
C VAL A 370 -8.71 -10.90 1.74
N ASP A 371 -7.92 -11.04 0.67
CA ASP A 371 -6.56 -11.58 0.75
C ASP A 371 -5.52 -10.48 1.05
N PHE A 372 -4.70 -10.71 2.08
CA PHE A 372 -3.59 -9.87 2.53
C PHE A 372 -2.21 -10.49 2.21
N SER A 373 -2.15 -11.56 1.42
CA SER A 373 -0.94 -12.34 1.13
C SER A 373 0.24 -11.55 0.53
N SER A 374 0.02 -10.34 0.03
CA SER A 374 1.08 -9.44 -0.43
C SER A 374 1.88 -8.75 0.66
N CYS A 375 1.41 -8.82 1.91
CA CYS A 375 2.07 -8.13 2.98
C CYS A 375 3.42 -8.78 3.34
N GLY A 376 3.64 -10.03 2.92
CA GLY A 376 4.90 -10.71 3.04
C GLY A 376 5.91 -10.19 2.02
N VAL A 377 7.07 -9.73 2.50
CA VAL A 377 8.26 -9.71 1.66
C VAL A 377 8.45 -11.15 1.14
N PRO A 378 8.59 -11.38 -0.17
CA PRO A 378 8.97 -12.70 -0.65
C PRO A 378 10.26 -13.12 0.06
N LEU A 379 10.19 -14.18 0.85
CA LEU A 379 11.29 -14.77 1.63
C LEU A 379 12.43 -15.35 0.77
N VAL A 380 12.58 -14.86 -0.47
CA VAL A 380 13.55 -15.34 -1.47
C VAL A 380 14.76 -14.40 -1.57
N VAL A 381 14.87 -13.39 -0.70
CA VAL A 381 16.09 -12.57 -0.58
C VAL A 381 16.56 -12.56 0.87
N LEU A 382 17.18 -13.68 1.26
CA LEU A 382 18.21 -13.73 2.30
C LEU A 382 19.41 -14.49 1.72
#